data_AF-A0ABD5WYQ1-F1
#
_entry.id   AF-A0ABD5WYQ1-F1
#
_cell.length_a   1.000
_cell.length_b   1.000
_cell.length_c   1.000
_cell.angle_alpha   90.00
_cell.angle_beta   90.00
_cell.angle_gamma   90.00
#
_symmetry.space_group_name_H-M   'P 1'
#
loop_
_entity.id
_entity.type
_entity.pdbx_description
1 polymer ?
#
loop_
_entity_poly.entity_id
_entity_poly.type
_entity_poly.pdbx_seq_one_letter_code
_entity_poly.pdbx_strand_id
1 'polypeptide(L)'
;MPTERHATIADRVEEYWAWAAGALFLLVTVDLLTTMYAAAAVGRAAEANPLVRWALGHPLPVLVALNLAAVVLAAVVFHGVFETYRVTSPRVRPYYGLVIETWLGLLLAAGLAIYANNLTVIVLGASLL
;
A
#
# COMPACT_ATOMS: atom_id res chain seq x y z
N MET A 1 25.69 26.42 14.66
CA MET A 1 25.75 24.95 14.53
C MET A 1 24.34 24.43 14.51
N PRO A 2 23.86 23.80 13.43
CA PRO A 2 22.57 23.13 13.47
C PRO A 2 22.73 21.89 14.34
N THR A 3 21.99 21.83 15.44
CA THR A 3 21.82 20.62 16.24
C THR A 3 21.19 19.56 15.34
N GLU A 4 21.98 18.59 14.88
CA GLU A 4 21.45 17.34 14.34
C GLU A 4 20.58 16.71 15.43
N ARG A 5 19.27 16.90 15.34
CA ARG A 5 18.31 16.25 16.22
C ARG A 5 18.35 14.78 15.85
N HIS A 6 19.09 13.96 16.60
CA HIS A 6 18.99 12.51 16.48
C HIS A 6 17.53 12.13 16.72
N ALA A 7 16.82 11.78 15.64
CA ALA A 7 15.43 11.36 15.70
C ALA A 7 15.30 10.19 16.69
N THR A 8 14.33 10.29 17.60
CA THR A 8 14.07 9.23 18.56
C THR A 8 13.46 8.02 17.83
N ILE A 9 13.43 6.86 18.50
CA ILE A 9 12.74 5.68 17.97
C ILE A 9 11.26 5.99 17.73
N ALA A 10 10.64 6.78 18.62
CA ALA A 10 9.24 7.17 18.49
C ALA A 10 9.02 8.00 17.23
N ASP A 11 9.88 8.99 16.96
CA ASP A 11 9.80 9.83 15.75
C ASP A 11 9.88 8.98 14.48
N ARG A 12 10.78 7.98 14.45
CA ARG A 12 10.92 7.06 13.31
C ARG A 12 9.71 6.17 13.11
N VAL A 13 9.13 5.65 14.19
CA VAL A 13 7.93 4.82 14.09
C VAL A 13 6.72 5.64 13.63
N GLU A 14 6.61 6.89 14.07
CA GLU A 14 5.57 7.80 13.57
C GLU A 14 5.73 8.07 12.07
N GLU A 15 6.96 8.33 11.61
CA GLU A 15 7.28 8.48 10.19
C GLU A 15 6.91 7.23 9.38
N TYR A 16 7.27 6.03 9.87
CA TYR A 16 6.92 4.77 9.21
C TYR A 16 5.41 4.53 9.16
N TRP A 17 4.67 4.92 10.20
CA TRP A 17 3.20 4.89 10.17
C TRP A 17 2.62 5.85 9.13
N ALA A 18 3.18 7.05 8.99
CA ALA A 18 2.74 8.00 7.95
C ALA A 18 2.96 7.43 6.54
N TRP A 19 4.12 6.82 6.30
CA TRP A 19 4.42 6.17 5.02
C TRP A 19 3.52 4.96 4.76
N ALA A 20 3.28 4.13 5.79
CA ALA A 20 2.37 3.00 5.71
C ALA A 20 0.93 3.45 5.41
N ALA A 21 0.46 4.53 6.04
CA ALA A 21 -0.85 5.12 5.77
C ALA A 21 -0.97 5.60 4.31
N GLY A 22 0.08 6.26 3.78
CA GLY A 22 0.14 6.66 2.37
C GLY A 22 0.10 5.46 1.42
N ALA A 23 0.87 4.41 1.72
CA ALA A 23 0.88 3.18 0.93
C ALA A 23 -0.49 2.49 0.93
N LEU A 24 -1.13 2.36 2.10
CA LEU A 24 -2.46 1.77 2.22
C LEU A 24 -3.52 2.60 1.50
N PHE A 25 -3.45 3.92 1.57
CA PHE A 25 -4.37 4.78 0.84
C PHE A 25 -4.27 4.54 -0.68
N LEU A 26 -3.06 4.44 -1.22
CA LEU A 26 -2.83 4.16 -2.64
C LEU A 26 -3.30 2.74 -3.02
N LEU A 27 -2.83 1.73 -2.28
CA LEU A 27 -3.04 0.32 -2.60
C LEU A 27 -4.46 -0.20 -2.30
N VAL A 28 -5.26 0.56 -1.55
CA VAL A 28 -6.62 0.16 -1.19
C VAL A 28 -7.64 1.12 -1.77
N THR A 29 -7.62 2.39 -1.37
CA THR A 29 -8.67 3.33 -1.77
C THR A 29 -8.54 3.71 -3.24
N VAL A 30 -7.35 4.15 -3.64
CA VAL A 30 -7.10 4.57 -5.03
C VAL A 30 -7.17 3.35 -5.95
N ASP A 31 -6.56 2.23 -5.55
CA ASP A 31 -6.63 0.98 -6.30
C ASP A 31 -8.06 0.49 -6.50
N LEU A 32 -8.89 0.42 -5.45
CA LEU A 32 -10.29 -0.01 -5.57
C LEU A 32 -11.06 0.85 -6.56
N LEU A 33 -10.96 2.18 -6.45
CA LEU A 33 -11.65 3.10 -7.34
C LEU A 33 -11.18 2.89 -8.79
N THR A 34 -9.88 2.89 -9.02
CA THR A 34 -9.33 2.77 -10.37
C THR A 34 -9.59 1.40 -10.99
N THR A 35 -9.55 0.32 -10.20
CA THR A 35 -9.95 -1.02 -10.63
C THR A 35 -11.42 -1.10 -11.01
N MET A 36 -12.32 -0.48 -10.22
CA MET A 36 -13.75 -0.42 -10.57
C MET A 36 -14.00 0.34 -11.87
N TYR A 37 -13.32 1.47 -12.07
CA TYR A 37 -13.44 2.25 -13.32
C TYR A 37 -12.83 1.53 -14.52
N ALA A 38 -11.67 0.90 -14.36
CA ALA A 38 -11.06 0.08 -15.41
C ALA A 38 -11.98 -1.08 -15.80
N ALA A 39 -12.53 -1.80 -14.82
CA ALA A 39 -13.48 -2.89 -15.08
C ALA A 39 -14.79 -2.40 -15.74
N ALA A 40 -15.21 -1.16 -15.50
CA ALA A 40 -16.33 -0.54 -16.20
C ALA A 40 -15.99 -0.18 -17.66
N ALA A 41 -14.74 0.19 -17.93
CA ALA A 41 -14.27 0.56 -19.28
C ALA A 41 -13.99 -0.65 -20.18
N VAL A 42 -13.29 -1.68 -19.65
CA VAL A 42 -12.82 -2.83 -20.45
C VAL A 42 -13.45 -4.17 -20.06
N GLY A 43 -14.35 -4.17 -19.06
CA GLY A 43 -15.01 -5.37 -18.56
C GLY A 43 -14.17 -6.13 -17.53
N ARG A 44 -14.85 -6.87 -16.65
CA ARG A 44 -14.23 -7.60 -15.53
C ARG A 44 -13.29 -8.72 -15.98
N ALA A 45 -13.49 -9.28 -17.17
CA ALA A 45 -12.67 -10.36 -17.69
C ALA A 45 -11.22 -9.94 -18.00
N ALA A 46 -10.99 -8.63 -18.18
CA ALA A 46 -9.66 -8.07 -18.40
C ALA A 46 -8.80 -8.01 -17.12
N GLU A 47 -9.42 -8.12 -15.93
CA GLU A 47 -8.70 -8.10 -14.66
C GLU A 47 -7.79 -9.32 -14.53
N ALA A 48 -6.47 -9.14 -14.40
CA ALA A 48 -5.50 -10.24 -14.33
C ALA A 48 -5.57 -11.00 -13.00
N ASN A 49 -5.86 -10.31 -11.89
CA ASN A 49 -5.90 -10.91 -10.56
C ASN A 49 -7.20 -11.73 -10.36
N PRO A 50 -7.13 -13.08 -10.21
CA PRO A 50 -8.32 -13.91 -10.09
C PRO A 50 -9.20 -13.55 -8.89
N LEU A 51 -8.60 -13.11 -7.78
CA LEU A 51 -9.34 -12.73 -6.56
C LEU A 51 -10.14 -11.45 -6.80
N VAL A 52 -9.51 -10.44 -7.40
CA VAL A 52 -10.16 -9.16 -7.72
C VAL A 52 -11.25 -9.38 -8.78
N ARG A 53 -10.96 -10.18 -9.81
CA ARG A 53 -11.94 -10.58 -10.84
C ARG A 53 -13.18 -11.23 -10.23
N TRP A 54 -12.98 -12.16 -9.28
CA TRP A 54 -14.08 -12.79 -8.54
C TRP A 54 -14.86 -11.77 -7.70
N ALA A 55 -14.17 -10.89 -7.00
CA ALA A 55 -14.79 -9.88 -6.14
C ALA A 55 -15.61 -8.86 -6.95
N LEU A 56 -15.15 -8.47 -8.14
CA LEU A 56 -15.90 -7.61 -9.08
C LEU A 56 -17.21 -8.26 -9.55
N GLY A 57 -17.34 -9.58 -9.44
CA GLY A 57 -18.57 -10.33 -9.67
C GLY A 57 -19.67 -10.10 -8.63
N HIS A 58 -19.32 -9.57 -7.46
CA HIS A 58 -20.19 -9.49 -6.28
C HIS A 58 -20.73 -8.07 -6.06
N PRO A 59 -21.76 -7.90 -5.19
CA PRO A 59 -22.23 -6.58 -4.79
C PRO A 59 -21.12 -5.74 -4.13
N LEU A 60 -21.20 -4.41 -4.29
CA LEU A 60 -20.21 -3.45 -3.77
C LEU A 60 -19.82 -3.67 -2.29
N PRO A 61 -20.73 -4.02 -1.36
CA PRO A 61 -20.35 -4.28 0.03
C PRO A 61 -19.29 -5.39 0.21
N VAL A 62 -19.26 -6.40 -0.67
CA VAL A 62 -18.26 -7.48 -0.61
C VAL A 62 -16.87 -6.94 -0.95
N LEU A 63 -16.77 -6.10 -1.99
CA LEU A 63 -15.54 -5.42 -2.37
C LEU A 63 -15.02 -4.52 -1.26
N VAL A 64 -15.91 -3.74 -0.64
CA VAL A 64 -15.56 -2.87 0.49
C VAL A 64 -15.07 -3.71 1.68
N ALA A 65 -15.76 -4.80 2.02
CA ALA A 65 -15.37 -5.67 3.12
C ALA A 65 -13.99 -6.32 2.92
N LEU A 66 -13.68 -6.78 1.70
CA LEU A 66 -12.37 -7.34 1.36
C LEU A 66 -11.25 -6.30 1.50
N ASN A 67 -11.48 -5.07 1.02
CA ASN A 67 -10.52 -3.99 1.12
C ASN A 67 -10.30 -3.57 2.58
N LEU A 68 -11.38 -3.46 3.38
CA LEU A 68 -11.28 -3.19 4.81
C LEU A 68 -10.51 -4.31 5.55
N ALA A 69 -10.78 -5.56 5.21
CA ALA A 69 -10.04 -6.69 5.77
C ALA A 69 -8.54 -6.62 5.43
N ALA A 70 -8.20 -6.23 4.20
CA ALA A 70 -6.81 -6.03 3.79
C ALA A 70 -6.13 -4.89 4.57
N VAL A 71 -6.83 -3.76 4.79
CA VAL A 71 -6.33 -2.64 5.60
C VAL A 71 -6.06 -3.08 7.04
N VAL A 72 -7.01 -3.77 7.66
CA VAL A 72 -6.87 -4.25 9.05
C VAL A 72 -5.70 -5.22 9.15
N LEU A 73 -5.61 -6.19 8.23
CA LEU A 73 -4.51 -7.15 8.20
C LEU A 73 -3.16 -6.45 8.05
N ALA A 74 -3.05 -5.53 7.11
CA ALA A 74 -1.81 -4.79 6.88
C ALA A 74 -1.44 -3.91 8.09
N ALA A 75 -2.41 -3.24 8.71
CA ALA A 75 -2.18 -2.45 9.93
C ALA A 75 -1.65 -3.32 11.09
N VAL A 76 -2.20 -4.53 11.27
CA VAL A 76 -1.70 -5.48 12.29
C VAL A 76 -0.26 -5.91 11.98
N VAL A 77 0.06 -6.19 10.71
CA VAL A 77 1.41 -6.56 10.28
C VAL A 77 2.40 -5.41 10.51
N PHE A 78 2.06 -4.19 10.07
CA PHE A 78 2.90 -3.01 10.31
C PHE A 78 3.11 -2.74 11.79
N HIS A 79 2.06 -2.86 12.60
CA HIS A 79 2.18 -2.75 14.05
C HIS A 79 3.20 -3.73 14.62
N GLY A 80 3.13 -5.01 14.23
CA GLY A 80 4.09 -6.04 14.64
C GLY A 80 5.53 -5.70 14.23
N VAL A 81 5.73 -5.26 12.98
CA VAL A 81 7.05 -4.86 12.45
C VAL A 81 7.63 -3.65 13.21
N PHE A 82 6.79 -2.70 13.60
CA PHE A 82 7.27 -1.51 14.31
C PHE A 82 7.52 -1.81 15.80
N GLU A 83 6.76 -2.72 16.41
CA GLU A 83 7.09 -3.26 17.74
C GLU A 83 8.44 -3.99 17.75
N THR A 84 8.70 -4.86 16.76
CA THR A 84 10.01 -5.52 16.65
C THR A 84 11.14 -4.52 16.43
N TYR A 85 10.90 -3.45 15.64
CA TYR A 85 11.87 -2.36 15.47
C TYR A 85 12.20 -1.64 16.79
N ARG A 86 11.20 -1.35 17.63
CA ARG A 86 11.38 -0.68 18.93
C ARG A 86 12.34 -1.45 19.85
N VAL A 87 12.19 -2.76 19.91
CA VAL A 87 13.01 -3.64 20.79
C VAL A 87 14.33 -4.07 20.16
N THR A 88 14.56 -3.77 18.88
CA THR A 88 15.78 -4.14 18.16
C THR A 88 17.00 -3.44 18.76
N SER A 89 18.11 -4.17 18.91
CA SER A 89 19.35 -3.63 19.49
C SER A 89 19.88 -2.41 18.73
N PRO A 90 20.52 -1.42 19.40
CA PRO A 90 21.01 -0.20 18.76
C PRO A 90 22.01 -0.44 17.62
N ARG A 91 22.75 -1.55 17.64
CA ARG A 91 23.73 -1.89 16.60
C ARG A 91 23.08 -2.32 15.29
N VAL A 92 21.95 -3.02 15.36
CA VAL A 92 21.26 -3.60 14.19
C VAL A 92 20.14 -2.68 13.70
N ARG A 93 19.57 -1.86 14.59
CA ARG A 93 18.41 -1.00 14.31
C ARG A 93 18.54 -0.14 13.05
N PRO A 94 19.69 0.52 12.74
CA PRO A 94 19.80 1.32 11.53
C PRO A 94 19.58 0.52 10.24
N TYR A 95 20.11 -0.71 10.18
CA TYR A 95 19.91 -1.60 9.03
C TYR A 95 18.47 -2.08 8.93
N TYR A 96 17.84 -2.38 10.08
CA TYR A 96 16.43 -2.76 10.08
C TYR A 96 15.54 -1.59 9.63
N GLY A 97 15.84 -0.36 10.07
CA GLY A 97 15.16 0.85 9.61
C GLY A 97 15.27 1.02 8.09
N LEU A 98 16.47 0.84 7.52
CA LEU A 98 16.67 0.90 6.07
C LEU A 98 15.83 -0.14 5.32
N VAL A 99 15.69 -1.36 5.86
CA VAL A 99 14.83 -2.40 5.28
C VAL A 99 13.36 -1.96 5.31
N ILE A 100 12.89 -1.40 6.42
CA ILE A 100 11.52 -0.89 6.55
C ILE A 100 11.29 0.26 5.55
N GLU A 101 12.19 1.23 5.48
CA GLU A 101 12.11 2.38 4.57
C GLU A 101 12.09 1.94 3.11
N THR A 102 12.99 1.02 2.74
CA THR A 102 13.04 0.48 1.38
C THR A 102 11.75 -0.25 1.05
N TRP A 103 11.25 -1.08 1.96
CA TRP A 103 10.02 -1.83 1.75
C TRP A 103 8.79 -0.90 1.62
N LEU A 104 8.64 0.09 2.50
CA LEU A 104 7.56 1.08 2.42
C LEU A 104 7.66 1.93 1.15
N GLY A 105 8.86 2.35 0.77
CA GLY A 105 9.11 3.08 -0.47
C GLY A 105 8.74 2.26 -1.71
N LEU A 106 9.08 0.96 -1.72
CA LEU A 106 8.69 0.05 -2.79
C LEU A 106 7.17 -0.17 -2.84
N LEU A 107 6.50 -0.27 -1.69
CA LEU A 107 5.02 -0.35 -1.65
C LEU A 107 4.37 0.91 -2.23
N LEU A 108 4.87 2.10 -1.87
CA LEU A 108 4.39 3.36 -2.43
C LEU A 108 4.61 3.41 -3.94
N ALA A 109 5.82 3.07 -4.42
CA ALA A 109 6.14 3.06 -5.84
C ALA A 109 5.27 2.07 -6.62
N ALA A 110 5.06 0.87 -6.08
CA ALA A 110 4.17 -0.13 -6.66
C ALA A 110 2.72 0.38 -6.73
N GLY A 111 2.21 1.00 -5.66
CA GLY A 111 0.87 1.59 -5.64
C GLY A 111 0.71 2.70 -6.69
N LEU A 112 1.71 3.56 -6.86
CA LEU A 112 1.72 4.58 -7.90
C LEU A 112 1.77 3.98 -9.31
N ALA A 113 2.54 2.92 -9.52
CA ALA A 113 2.63 2.23 -10.81
C ALA A 113 1.29 1.57 -11.20
N ILE A 114 0.63 0.88 -10.24
CA ILE A 114 -0.69 0.29 -10.45
C ILE A 114 -1.72 1.39 -10.75
N TYR A 115 -1.71 2.48 -9.99
CA TYR A 115 -2.56 3.63 -10.24
C TYR A 115 -2.37 4.20 -11.66
N ALA A 116 -1.12 4.41 -12.08
CA ALA A 116 -0.81 4.91 -13.42
C ALA A 116 -1.27 3.94 -14.51
N ASN A 117 -1.11 2.63 -14.29
CA ASN A 117 -1.59 1.61 -15.20
C ASN A 117 -3.12 1.68 -15.36
N ASN A 118 -3.85 1.69 -14.24
CA ASN A 118 -5.31 1.74 -14.27
C ASN A 118 -5.82 3.04 -14.89
N LEU A 119 -5.17 4.18 -14.61
CA LEU A 119 -5.52 5.45 -15.24
C LEU A 119 -5.31 5.40 -16.76
N THR A 120 -4.26 4.73 -17.23
CA THR A 120 -4.01 4.56 -18.67
C THR A 120 -5.08 3.69 -19.31
N VAL A 121 -5.52 2.61 -18.65
CA VAL A 121 -6.64 1.80 -19.12
C VAL A 121 -7.93 2.62 -19.20
N ILE A 122 -8.20 3.47 -18.22
CA ILE A 122 -9.41 4.32 -18.19
C ILE A 122 -9.38 5.36 -19.31
N VAL A 123 -8.24 6.01 -19.55
CA VAL A 123 -8.12 7.15 -20.48
C VAL A 123 -7.84 6.71 -21.92
N LEU A 124 -6.96 5.72 -22.10
CA LEU A 124 -6.48 5.27 -23.42
C LEU A 124 -7.06 3.91 -23.84
N GLY A 125 -7.74 3.19 -22.94
CA GLY A 125 -8.27 1.85 -23.22
C GLY A 125 -7.21 0.74 -23.28
N ALA A 126 -5.96 1.03 -22.94
CA ALA A 126 -4.83 0.10 -23.01
C ALA A 126 -4.03 0.09 -21.71
N SER A 127 -3.49 -1.08 -21.37
CA SER A 127 -2.63 -1.28 -20.20
C SER A 127 -1.17 -0.91 -20.52
N LEU A 128 -0.44 -0.42 -19.51
CA LEU A 128 1.02 -0.22 -19.57
C LEU A 128 1.80 -1.49 -19.19
N LEU A 129 1.11 -2.45 -18.58
CA LEU A 129 1.57 -3.77 -18.16
C LEU A 129 0.87 -4.87 -18.96
#